data_AF-A0A8J9W4D9-F1
#
_entry.id   AF-A0A8J9W4D9-F1
#
_cell.length_a   1.000
_cell.length_b   1.000
_cell.length_c   1.000
_cell.angle_alpha   90.00
_cell.angle_beta   90.00
_cell.angle_gamma   90.00
#
_symmetry.space_group_name_H-M   'P 1'
#
loop_
_entity.id
_entity.type
_entity.pdbx_description
1 polymer ?
#
loop_
_entity_poly.entity_id
_entity_poly.type
_entity_poly.pdbx_seq_one_letter_code
_entity_poly.pdbx_strand_id
1 'polypeptide(L)'
;MCEDKEEARSEAAAAVTPKRLCWPKKSPAPLPDTRGLCCAKLLRKNGKAKKVLLFPEEGWARSASSSYWTLQPCWWRRSRCKVVEVAGTRRHSTHARMVVSGVNAVYIVGTFKHLGSDADFKLYLTTNVTQADFNMGYTMTGTLERGSRSSNTFQVTHFAVLRRCDHEAHHLKSA
;
A
#
# COMPACT_ATOMS: atom_id res chain seq x y z
N MET A 1 45.04 64.29 -24.58
CA MET A 1 44.21 63.20 -24.01
C MET A 1 45.20 62.14 -23.57
N CYS A 2 45.55 62.15 -22.28
CA CYS A 2 46.52 61.26 -21.65
C CYS A 2 45.79 60.32 -20.69
N GLU A 3 46.47 59.22 -20.39
CA GLU A 3 46.05 58.00 -19.70
C GLU A 3 45.67 58.15 -18.20
N ASP A 4 45.20 57.00 -17.68
CA ASP A 4 45.08 56.54 -16.30
C ASP A 4 43.86 56.95 -15.47
N LYS A 5 43.08 55.96 -15.01
CA LYS A 5 43.12 55.46 -13.61
C LYS A 5 42.00 54.44 -13.29
N GLU A 6 42.42 53.18 -13.17
CA GLU A 6 42.11 52.19 -12.12
C GLU A 6 40.79 52.31 -11.30
N GLU A 7 39.97 51.25 -11.33
CA GLU A 7 39.39 50.69 -10.09
C GLU A 7 39.25 49.16 -10.22
N ALA A 8 40.16 48.45 -9.55
CA ALA A 8 40.06 47.02 -9.33
C ALA A 8 38.98 46.74 -8.27
N ARG A 9 37.95 45.96 -8.63
CA ARG A 9 37.13 45.25 -7.64
C ARG A 9 37.36 43.76 -7.77
N SER A 10 38.10 43.26 -6.79
CA SER A 10 38.29 41.85 -6.50
C SER A 10 37.01 41.31 -5.87
N GLU A 11 36.33 40.36 -6.51
CA GLU A 11 35.43 39.44 -5.81
C GLU A 11 35.87 38.02 -6.11
N ALA A 12 36.43 37.40 -5.07
CA ALA A 12 36.83 36.00 -5.06
C ALA A 12 35.58 35.12 -5.24
N ALA A 13 35.40 34.58 -6.44
CA ALA A 13 34.41 33.53 -6.68
C ALA A 13 34.86 32.25 -5.96
N ALA A 14 34.31 32.02 -4.76
CA ALA A 14 34.41 30.75 -4.06
C ALA A 14 33.82 29.64 -4.95
N ALA A 15 34.68 28.77 -5.47
CA ALA A 15 34.27 27.62 -6.25
C ALA A 15 33.49 26.64 -5.36
N VAL A 16 32.16 26.67 -5.43
CA VAL A 16 31.29 25.67 -4.83
C VAL A 16 31.50 24.35 -5.57
N THR A 17 32.25 23.45 -4.95
CA THR A 17 32.46 22.10 -5.47
C THR A 17 31.13 21.34 -5.40
N PRO A 18 30.60 20.77 -6.50
CA PRO A 18 29.37 20.01 -6.44
C PRO A 18 29.60 18.76 -5.60
N LYS A 19 28.89 18.65 -4.46
CA LYS A 19 28.84 17.43 -3.66
C LYS A 19 28.36 16.30 -4.58
N ARG A 20 29.25 15.37 -4.93
CA ARG A 20 28.87 14.13 -5.62
C ARG A 20 27.78 13.46 -4.80
N LEU A 21 26.57 13.39 -5.35
CA LEU A 21 25.53 12.49 -4.90
C LEU A 21 26.06 11.08 -5.13
N CYS A 22 26.74 10.52 -4.12
CA CYS A 22 27.13 9.13 -4.10
C CYS A 22 25.85 8.30 -3.97
N TRP A 23 25.26 7.91 -5.09
CA TRP A 23 24.27 6.84 -5.11
C TRP A 23 24.93 5.58 -4.52
N PRO A 24 24.29 4.87 -3.58
CA PRO A 24 24.83 3.63 -3.05
C PRO A 24 25.11 2.66 -4.20
N LYS A 25 26.38 2.24 -4.31
CA LYS A 25 26.95 1.45 -5.42
C LYS A 25 26.42 0.02 -5.54
N LYS A 26 25.51 -0.40 -4.67
CA LYS A 26 24.85 -1.71 -4.72
C LYS A 26 23.40 -1.50 -5.11
N SER A 27 23.02 -2.05 -6.27
CA SER A 27 21.62 -2.37 -6.52
C SER A 27 21.08 -3.12 -5.29
N PRO A 28 19.89 -2.76 -4.78
CA PRO A 28 19.26 -3.53 -3.72
C PRO A 28 19.24 -4.99 -4.16
N ALA A 29 19.63 -5.91 -3.28
CA ALA A 29 19.56 -7.33 -3.58
C ALA A 29 18.15 -7.66 -4.13
N PRO A 30 18.04 -8.57 -5.13
CA PRO A 30 16.75 -8.99 -5.64
C PRO A 30 15.87 -9.40 -4.45
N LEU A 31 14.77 -8.67 -4.30
CA LEU A 31 13.92 -8.84 -3.14
C LEU A 31 13.32 -10.26 -3.19
N PRO A 32 13.13 -10.91 -2.03
CA PRO A 32 12.68 -12.30 -2.00
C PRO A 32 11.36 -12.45 -2.76
N ASP A 33 11.28 -13.47 -3.60
CA ASP A 33 10.02 -13.80 -4.26
C ASP A 33 9.01 -14.22 -3.20
N THR A 34 7.85 -13.57 -3.21
CA THR A 34 6.77 -13.82 -2.24
C THR A 34 5.59 -14.54 -2.85
N ARG A 35 5.65 -14.83 -4.15
CA ARG A 35 4.59 -15.51 -4.88
C ARG A 35 4.41 -16.92 -4.33
N GLY A 36 3.16 -17.34 -4.20
CA GLY A 36 2.79 -18.65 -3.65
C GLY A 36 3.06 -18.86 -2.15
N LEU A 37 3.62 -17.87 -1.44
CA LEU A 37 3.82 -17.98 0.01
C LEU A 37 2.51 -17.90 0.77
N CYS A 38 2.52 -18.30 2.05
CA CYS A 38 1.32 -18.24 2.86
C CYS A 38 0.84 -16.80 3.14
N CYS A 39 -0.35 -16.43 2.65
CA CYS A 39 -0.95 -15.11 2.87
C CYS A 39 -1.02 -14.74 4.36
N ALA A 40 -1.48 -15.65 5.20
CA ALA A 40 -1.59 -15.40 6.63
C ALA A 40 -0.22 -15.15 7.29
N LYS A 41 0.84 -15.82 6.81
CA LYS A 41 2.21 -15.61 7.29
C LYS A 41 2.73 -14.23 6.87
N LEU A 42 2.48 -13.81 5.63
CA LEU A 42 2.87 -12.49 5.13
C LEU A 42 2.14 -11.35 5.85
N LEU A 43 0.83 -11.47 6.05
CA LEU A 43 0.05 -10.45 6.75
C LEU A 43 0.50 -10.29 8.22
N ARG A 44 0.93 -11.38 8.87
CA ARG A 44 1.41 -11.36 10.26
C ARG A 44 2.87 -10.97 10.39
N LYS A 45 3.63 -10.94 9.29
CA LYS A 45 5.06 -10.65 9.31
C LYS A 45 5.29 -9.29 9.99
N ASN A 46 6.07 -9.33 11.08
CA ASN A 46 6.46 -8.20 11.92
C ASN A 46 5.34 -7.59 12.78
N GLY A 47 4.14 -8.18 12.84
CA GLY A 47 3.03 -7.73 13.68
C GLY A 47 2.43 -6.34 13.35
N LYS A 48 3.01 -5.63 12.38
CA LYS A 48 2.55 -4.30 11.94
C LYS A 48 1.32 -4.42 11.03
N ALA A 49 0.46 -3.40 11.11
CA ALA A 49 -0.65 -3.26 10.19
C ALA A 49 -0.13 -3.17 8.74
N LYS A 50 -0.82 -3.85 7.82
CA LYS A 50 -0.49 -3.85 6.38
C LYS A 50 -1.44 -2.94 5.64
N LYS A 51 -0.89 -2.04 4.82
CA LYS A 51 -1.67 -1.14 3.98
C LYS A 51 -2.07 -1.86 2.69
N VAL A 52 -3.37 -1.93 2.44
CA VAL A 52 -3.99 -2.44 1.22
C VAL A 52 -4.51 -1.23 0.45
N LEU A 53 -3.98 -1.02 -0.73
CA LEU A 53 -4.43 0.01 -1.64
C LEU A 53 -5.66 -0.50 -2.38
N LEU A 54 -6.68 0.34 -2.50
CA LEU A 54 -7.91 0.02 -3.19
C LEU A 54 -8.03 0.89 -4.44
N PHE A 55 -8.19 0.25 -5.59
CA PHE A 55 -8.42 0.90 -6.87
C PHE A 55 -9.85 0.58 -7.30
N PRO A 56 -10.69 1.59 -7.59
CA PRO A 56 -12.07 1.34 -8.03
C PRO A 56 -12.07 0.49 -9.30
N GLU A 57 -13.06 -0.39 -9.42
CA GLU A 57 -13.30 -1.12 -10.66
C GLU A 57 -13.88 -0.18 -11.75
N GLU A 58 -13.47 -0.35 -13.01
CA GLU A 58 -13.83 0.52 -14.12
C GLU A 58 -15.35 0.47 -14.37
N GLY A 59 -16.04 1.54 -13.98
CA GLY A 59 -17.51 1.64 -14.00
C GLY A 59 -18.06 2.45 -12.81
N TRP A 60 -17.28 2.60 -11.73
CA TRP A 60 -17.76 3.22 -10.48
C TRP A 60 -17.27 4.64 -10.15
N ALA A 61 -16.14 5.13 -10.68
CA ALA A 61 -15.81 6.57 -10.70
C ALA A 61 -14.47 6.88 -11.36
N ARG A 62 -14.47 7.82 -12.33
CA ARG A 62 -13.29 8.53 -12.85
C ARG A 62 -12.58 9.43 -11.80
N SER A 63 -12.89 9.32 -10.50
CA SER A 63 -12.28 10.14 -9.44
C SER A 63 -12.42 9.52 -8.04
N ALA A 64 -12.33 8.20 -7.88
CA ALA A 64 -12.37 7.64 -6.51
C ALA A 64 -11.08 8.03 -5.77
N SER A 65 -11.24 8.89 -4.76
CA SER A 65 -10.25 9.29 -3.77
C SER A 65 -9.40 8.09 -3.32
N SER A 66 -8.09 8.29 -3.18
CA SER A 66 -7.13 7.31 -2.67
C SER A 66 -7.58 6.72 -1.32
N SER A 67 -8.40 5.67 -1.37
CA SER A 67 -8.85 4.96 -0.18
C SER A 67 -7.94 3.77 0.03
N TYR A 68 -7.56 3.53 1.27
CA TYR A 68 -6.76 2.38 1.62
C TYR A 68 -7.28 1.79 2.90
N TRP A 69 -7.09 0.48 3.02
CA TRP A 69 -7.39 -0.23 4.24
C TRP A 69 -6.10 -0.58 4.96
N THR A 70 -6.14 -0.59 6.28
CA THR A 70 -5.08 -1.22 7.07
C THR A 70 -5.60 -2.49 7.70
N LEU A 71 -4.86 -3.58 7.49
CA LEU A 71 -5.13 -4.89 8.03
C LEU A 71 -4.15 -5.17 9.15
N GLN A 72 -4.67 -5.33 10.37
CA GLN A 72 -3.86 -5.69 11.53
C GLN A 72 -4.37 -7.03 12.09
N PRO A 73 -3.71 -8.15 11.74
CA PRO A 73 -4.04 -9.44 12.34
C PRO A 73 -3.91 -9.39 13.86
N CYS A 74 -4.89 -9.93 14.58
CA CYS A 74 -4.78 -10.06 16.03
C CYS A 74 -3.75 -11.16 16.34
N TRP A 75 -2.80 -10.86 17.24
CA TRP A 75 -1.76 -11.84 17.59
C TRP A 75 -2.29 -12.97 18.47
N TRP A 76 -3.24 -12.69 19.37
CA TRP A 76 -3.89 -13.69 20.23
C TRP A 76 -5.05 -14.45 19.56
N ARG A 77 -5.69 -13.88 18.53
CA ARG A 77 -6.81 -14.51 17.80
C ARG A 77 -6.50 -14.58 16.31
N ARG A 78 -5.96 -15.72 15.87
CA ARG A 78 -5.55 -15.91 14.47
C ARG A 78 -6.71 -15.77 13.47
N SER A 79 -7.95 -16.05 13.88
CA SER A 79 -9.12 -15.88 13.01
C SER A 79 -9.67 -14.45 12.98
N ARG A 80 -9.07 -13.48 13.68
CA ARG A 80 -9.51 -12.08 13.70
C ARG A 80 -8.47 -11.11 13.15
N CYS A 81 -8.97 -10.09 12.48
CA CYS A 81 -8.19 -8.99 11.92
C CYS A 81 -8.90 -7.68 12.25
N LYS A 82 -8.17 -6.69 12.75
CA LYS A 82 -8.66 -5.32 12.79
C LYS A 82 -8.50 -4.72 11.40
N VAL A 83 -9.60 -4.25 10.84
CA VAL A 83 -9.65 -3.57 9.55
C VAL A 83 -9.95 -2.11 9.82
N VAL A 84 -9.16 -1.22 9.24
CA VAL A 84 -9.40 0.22 9.29
C VAL A 84 -9.47 0.74 7.88
N GLU A 85 -10.62 1.28 7.52
CA GLU A 85 -10.83 2.02 6.28
C GLU A 85 -10.41 3.47 6.47
N VAL A 86 -9.61 3.98 5.52
CA VAL A 86 -9.20 5.37 5.44
C VAL A 86 -9.58 5.91 4.07
N ALA A 87 -10.45 6.93 4.05
CA ALA A 87 -10.91 7.61 2.85
C ALA A 87 -10.92 9.13 3.11
N GLY A 88 -9.93 9.85 2.56
CA GLY A 88 -9.71 11.25 2.88
C GLY A 88 -9.46 11.46 4.38
N THR A 89 -10.28 12.29 5.02
CA THR A 89 -10.25 12.53 6.48
C THR A 89 -11.04 11.51 7.29
N ARG A 90 -11.85 10.67 6.64
CA ARG A 90 -12.71 9.70 7.32
C ARG A 90 -11.93 8.44 7.66
N ARG A 91 -12.13 7.95 8.89
CA ARG A 91 -11.50 6.73 9.40
C ARG A 91 -12.51 5.88 10.13
N HIS A 92 -12.79 4.68 9.62
CA HIS A 92 -13.70 3.73 10.24
C HIS A 92 -12.95 2.44 10.57
N SER A 93 -13.25 1.82 11.72
CA SER A 93 -12.59 0.59 12.13
C SER A 93 -13.60 -0.49 12.51
N THR A 94 -13.23 -1.74 12.24
CA THR A 94 -14.02 -2.91 12.61
C THR A 94 -13.12 -4.12 12.86
N HIS A 95 -13.68 -5.14 13.50
CA HIS A 95 -13.04 -6.44 13.66
C HIS A 95 -13.69 -7.43 12.69
N ALA A 96 -12.89 -7.90 11.74
CA ALA A 96 -13.29 -8.85 10.72
C ALA A 96 -12.78 -10.26 11.03
N ARG A 97 -13.47 -11.26 10.48
CA ARG A 97 -13.02 -12.64 10.47
C ARG A 97 -12.04 -12.83 9.32
N MET A 98 -10.87 -13.38 9.63
CA MET A 98 -9.89 -13.82 8.66
C MET A 98 -10.07 -15.32 8.43
N VAL A 99 -10.26 -15.72 7.17
CA VAL A 99 -10.44 -17.11 6.74
C VAL A 99 -9.35 -17.42 5.71
N VAL A 100 -8.44 -18.32 6.07
CA VAL A 100 -7.39 -18.76 5.15
C VAL A 100 -8.00 -19.77 4.17
N SER A 101 -7.79 -19.55 2.86
CA SER A 101 -8.25 -20.45 1.81
C SER A 101 -7.03 -21.01 1.09
N GLY A 102 -6.81 -22.32 1.22
CA GLY A 102 -5.60 -22.97 0.73
C GLY A 102 -4.32 -22.40 1.36
N VAL A 103 -3.23 -22.40 0.60
CA VAL A 103 -1.92 -21.90 1.07
C VAL A 103 -1.78 -20.41 0.78
N ASN A 104 -2.23 -19.96 -0.38
CA ASN A 104 -1.86 -18.71 -1.05
C ASN A 104 -3.02 -17.70 -1.14
N ALA A 105 -4.12 -17.91 -0.40
CA ALA A 105 -5.24 -16.98 -0.39
C ALA A 105 -5.83 -16.78 1.01
N VAL A 106 -6.47 -15.63 1.20
CA VAL A 106 -7.15 -15.26 2.43
C VAL A 106 -8.38 -14.40 2.13
N TYR A 107 -9.45 -14.68 2.85
CA TYR A 107 -10.64 -13.84 2.91
C TYR A 107 -10.68 -13.09 4.23
N ILE A 108 -11.05 -11.82 4.18
CA ILE A 108 -11.30 -10.99 5.35
C ILE A 108 -12.74 -10.50 5.22
N VAL A 109 -13.60 -11.01 6.10
CA VAL A 109 -15.05 -10.81 6.04
C VAL A 109 -15.48 -10.08 7.29
N GLY A 110 -16.18 -8.96 7.13
CA GLY A 110 -16.62 -8.16 8.26
C GLY A 110 -17.72 -7.19 7.89
N THR A 111 -18.04 -6.33 8.85
CA THR A 111 -19.12 -5.35 8.73
C THR A 111 -18.65 -4.03 9.32
N PHE A 112 -18.83 -2.93 8.60
CA PHE A 112 -18.66 -1.58 9.12
C PHE A 112 -20.00 -1.03 9.57
N LYS A 113 -20.24 -1.01 10.88
CA LYS A 113 -21.52 -0.60 11.48
C LYS A 113 -22.02 0.81 11.07
N HIS A 114 -21.14 1.65 10.52
CA HIS A 114 -21.45 3.03 10.13
C HIS A 114 -21.96 3.19 8.69
N LEU A 115 -21.97 2.12 7.88
CA LEU A 115 -22.24 2.18 6.44
C LEU A 115 -23.69 1.81 6.04
N GLY A 116 -24.60 1.59 6.99
CA GLY A 116 -26.01 1.32 6.68
C GLY A 116 -26.24 -0.03 5.99
N SER A 117 -27.01 -0.04 4.90
CA SER A 117 -27.49 -1.25 4.19
C SER A 117 -26.39 -2.06 3.50
N ASP A 118 -25.25 -1.44 3.16
CA ASP A 118 -24.10 -2.09 2.50
C ASP A 118 -22.85 -2.09 3.41
N ALA A 119 -23.10 -2.33 4.69
CA ALA A 119 -22.08 -2.37 5.71
C ALA A 119 -21.15 -3.59 5.61
N ASP A 120 -21.61 -4.68 4.97
CA ASP A 120 -20.85 -5.92 4.89
C ASP A 120 -19.83 -5.87 3.76
N PHE A 121 -18.71 -6.56 3.99
CA PHE A 121 -17.64 -6.66 3.00
C PHE A 121 -16.97 -8.02 3.01
N LYS A 122 -16.40 -8.36 1.85
CA LYS A 122 -15.50 -9.50 1.67
C LYS A 122 -14.29 -9.01 0.90
N LEU A 123 -13.14 -9.02 1.56
CA LEU A 123 -11.85 -8.75 0.94
C LEU A 123 -11.17 -10.08 0.64
N TYR A 124 -10.91 -10.35 -0.63
CA TYR A 124 -10.08 -11.45 -1.10
C TYR A 124 -8.67 -10.94 -1.39
N LEU A 125 -7.66 -11.66 -0.91
CA LEU A 125 -6.27 -11.40 -1.26
C LEU A 125 -5.54 -12.73 -1.52
N THR A 126 -4.67 -12.73 -2.53
CA THR A 126 -3.84 -13.87 -2.91
C THR A 126 -2.40 -13.47 -3.14
N THR A 127 -1.47 -14.38 -2.87
CA THR A 127 -0.06 -14.29 -3.27
C THR A 127 0.20 -14.89 -4.64
N ASN A 128 -0.81 -15.41 -5.34
CA ASN A 128 -0.70 -15.78 -6.75
C ASN A 128 -0.77 -14.51 -7.60
N VAL A 129 0.29 -13.72 -7.51
CA VAL A 129 0.41 -12.43 -8.18
C VAL A 129 0.97 -12.65 -9.58
N THR A 130 0.41 -11.95 -10.57
CA THR A 130 0.90 -12.00 -11.96
C THR A 130 2.34 -11.46 -12.05
N GLN A 131 3.07 -11.80 -13.12
CA GLN A 131 4.42 -11.26 -13.31
C GLN A 131 4.40 -9.72 -13.44
N ALA A 132 3.37 -9.15 -14.08
CA ALA A 132 3.20 -7.71 -14.21
C ALA A 132 3.02 -7.02 -12.85
N ASP A 133 2.09 -7.51 -12.03
CA ASP A 133 1.84 -6.97 -10.69
C ASP A 133 3.05 -7.13 -9.77
N PHE A 134 3.78 -8.24 -9.90
CA PHE A 134 5.01 -8.46 -9.16
C PHE A 134 6.11 -7.46 -9.56
N ASN A 135 6.24 -7.18 -10.87
CA ASN A 135 7.16 -6.17 -11.39
C ASN A 135 6.77 -4.75 -10.93
N MET A 136 5.48 -4.49 -10.68
CA MET A 136 4.99 -3.24 -10.08
C MET A 136 5.22 -3.15 -8.56
N GLY A 137 5.79 -4.19 -7.94
CA GLY A 137 6.14 -4.20 -6.53
C GLY A 137 5.01 -4.65 -5.60
N TYR A 138 4.01 -5.38 -6.10
CA TYR A 138 2.96 -5.97 -5.28
C TYR A 138 3.36 -7.37 -4.78
N THR A 139 2.96 -7.69 -3.55
CA THR A 139 3.16 -9.01 -2.92
C THR A 139 1.85 -9.79 -2.79
N MET A 140 0.71 -9.08 -2.76
CA MET A 140 -0.61 -9.68 -2.79
C MET A 140 -1.54 -8.81 -3.65
N THR A 141 -2.45 -9.46 -4.37
CA THR A 141 -3.51 -8.83 -5.17
C THR A 141 -4.85 -9.50 -4.86
N GLY A 142 -5.95 -8.86 -5.24
CA GLY A 142 -7.29 -9.42 -5.07
C GLY A 142 -8.38 -8.38 -5.26
N THR A 143 -9.52 -8.61 -4.63
CA THR A 143 -10.75 -7.84 -4.86
C THR A 143 -11.47 -7.55 -3.55
N LEU A 144 -12.14 -6.40 -3.51
CA LEU A 144 -13.02 -6.01 -2.43
C LEU A 144 -14.46 -6.00 -2.94
N GLU A 145 -15.27 -6.84 -2.31
CA GLU A 145 -16.71 -6.85 -2.47
C GLU A 145 -17.40 -6.13 -1.31
N ARG A 146 -18.42 -5.34 -1.63
CA ARG A 146 -19.33 -4.69 -0.68
C ARG A 146 -20.75 -5.18 -0.91
N GLY A 147 -21.58 -5.13 0.13
CA GLY A 147 -23.00 -5.43 0.02
C GLY A 147 -23.59 -5.88 1.34
N SER A 148 -24.43 -6.91 1.29
CA SER A 148 -25.17 -7.41 2.45
C SER A 148 -25.07 -8.93 2.58
N ARG A 149 -24.73 -9.38 3.78
CA ARG A 149 -24.68 -10.80 4.14
C ARG A 149 -26.07 -11.40 4.31
N SER A 150 -27.09 -10.62 4.67
CA SER A 150 -28.45 -11.14 4.88
C SER A 150 -29.12 -11.53 3.56
N SER A 151 -28.93 -10.74 2.51
CA SER A 151 -29.43 -11.01 1.15
C SER A 151 -28.44 -11.78 0.29
N ASN A 152 -27.22 -12.04 0.80
CA ASN A 152 -26.10 -12.63 0.05
C ASN A 152 -25.80 -11.90 -1.27
N THR A 153 -26.04 -10.60 -1.31
CA THR A 153 -25.77 -9.74 -2.47
C THR A 153 -24.45 -9.03 -2.24
N PHE A 154 -23.43 -9.42 -3.00
CA PHE A 154 -22.10 -8.81 -2.97
C PHE A 154 -21.72 -8.36 -4.38
N GLN A 155 -21.18 -7.16 -4.49
CA GLN A 155 -20.67 -6.61 -5.74
C GLN A 155 -19.20 -6.24 -5.56
N VAL A 156 -18.38 -6.59 -6.55
CA VAL A 156 -16.98 -6.14 -6.60
C VAL A 156 -16.99 -4.63 -6.78
N THR A 157 -16.25 -3.92 -5.95
CA THR A 157 -16.17 -2.45 -5.98
C THR A 157 -14.76 -1.96 -6.25
N HIS A 158 -13.74 -2.69 -5.78
CA HIS A 158 -12.34 -2.31 -5.92
C HIS A 158 -11.46 -3.52 -6.20
N PHE A 159 -10.42 -3.30 -6.99
CA PHE A 159 -9.21 -4.10 -6.95
C PHE A 159 -8.40 -3.74 -5.71
N ALA A 160 -7.86 -4.75 -5.03
CA ALA A 160 -7.10 -4.59 -3.81
C ALA A 160 -5.67 -5.08 -4.02
N VAL A 161 -4.68 -4.26 -3.64
CA VAL A 161 -3.27 -4.64 -3.75
C VAL A 161 -2.50 -4.31 -2.49
N LEU A 162 -1.50 -5.12 -2.18
CA LEU A 162 -0.60 -4.94 -1.05
C LEU A 162 0.82 -4.82 -1.59
N ARG A 163 1.48 -3.69 -1.30
CA ARG A 163 2.87 -3.42 -1.71
C ARG A 163 3.87 -4.19 -0.85
N ARG A 164 5.01 -4.54 -1.44
CA ARG A 164 6.14 -5.13 -0.73
C ARG A 164 6.66 -4.18 0.37
N CYS A 165 7.03 -4.72 1.53
CA CYS A 165 7.36 -3.93 2.73
C CYS A 165 8.55 -2.97 2.56
N ASP A 166 9.43 -3.23 1.61
CA ASP A 166 10.59 -2.41 1.27
C ASP A 166 10.23 -1.24 0.32
N HIS A 167 9.15 -1.34 -0.46
CA HIS A 167 8.67 -0.28 -1.35
C HIS A 167 8.06 0.91 -0.58
N GLU A 168 7.56 0.68 0.63
CA GLU A 168 7.08 1.74 1.52
C GLU A 168 8.25 2.61 2.04
N ALA A 169 9.43 2.03 2.24
CA ALA A 169 10.61 2.76 2.73
C ALA A 169 11.22 3.72 1.70
N HIS A 170 10.98 3.48 0.40
CA HIS A 170 11.44 4.35 -0.67
C HIS A 170 10.50 5.55 -0.90
N HIS A 171 9.18 5.39 -0.72
CA HIS A 171 8.24 6.52 -0.84
C HIS A 171 8.27 7.49 0.34
N LEU A 172 8.60 7.03 1.55
CA LEU A 172 8.73 7.94 2.71
C LEU A 172 10.03 8.78 2.70
N LYS A 173 11.00 8.46 1.84
CA LYS A 173 12.26 9.23 1.72
C LYS A 173 12.23 10.28 0.60
N SER A 174 11.14 10.35 -0.15
CA SER A 174 10.99 11.27 -1.29
C SER A 174 9.81 12.25 -1.11
N ALA A 175 9.32 12.41 0.12
CA ALA A 175 8.33 13.41 0.51
C ALA A 175 8.95 14.37 1.51
#